data_AF-A0A8S3YFH0-F1
#
_entry.id   AF-A0A8S3YFH0-F1
#
_cell.length_a   1.000
_cell.length_b   1.000
_cell.length_c   1.000
_cell.angle_alpha   90.00
_cell.angle_beta   90.00
_cell.angle_gamma   90.00
#
_symmetry.space_group_name_H-M   'P 1'
#
loop_
_entity.id
_entity.type
_entity.pdbx_description
1 polymer ?
#
loop_
_entity_poly.entity_id
_entity_poly.type
_entity_poly.pdbx_seq_one_letter_code
_entity_poly.pdbx_strand_id
1 'polypeptide(L)'
;MSLEAKTQWKCSECISKQLKTGNLDIPIHSINHSKIGDKDKPEYLSQDCNVTVRRNRSVDSQLSQEKFKEILKKELTTEIEAMLVNTSNQLKDINSRFVELQESMTYISGQYDDLKKHLDSTTLDLNENKFLKEQLNHLTTRVKTGRR
;
A
#
# COMPACT_ATOMS: atom_id res chain seq x y z
N MET A 1 -29.56 5.84 -24.85
CA MET A 1 -29.31 6.11 -23.41
C MET A 1 -30.19 7.26 -22.99
N SER A 2 -31.22 6.99 -22.17
CA SER A 2 -32.28 7.94 -21.84
C SER A 2 -31.78 9.08 -20.94
N LEU A 3 -32.44 10.23 -21.05
CA LEU A 3 -32.16 11.46 -20.27
C LEU A 3 -32.26 11.25 -18.74
N GLU A 4 -32.86 10.14 -18.31
CA GLU A 4 -33.15 9.81 -16.91
C GLU A 4 -31.91 9.42 -16.09
N ALA A 5 -30.83 8.99 -16.73
CA ALA A 5 -29.61 8.61 -16.02
C ALA A 5 -28.81 9.83 -15.51
N LYS A 6 -29.05 11.04 -16.04
CA LYS A 6 -28.32 12.26 -15.64
C LYS A 6 -28.83 12.89 -14.35
N THR A 7 -29.98 12.47 -13.82
CA THR A 7 -30.62 13.07 -12.63
C THR A 7 -30.43 12.23 -11.35
N GLN A 8 -29.70 11.11 -11.41
CA GLN A 8 -29.65 10.14 -10.31
C GLN A 8 -28.41 10.21 -9.40
N TRP A 9 -27.45 11.09 -9.63
CA TRP A 9 -26.32 11.20 -8.70
C TRP A 9 -26.74 11.92 -7.42
N LYS A 10 -26.89 11.15 -6.33
CA LYS A 10 -27.25 11.64 -5.00
C LYS A 10 -26.02 11.63 -4.09
N CYS A 11 -25.62 12.79 -3.58
CA CYS A 11 -24.59 12.91 -2.55
C CYS A 11 -25.07 12.28 -1.23
N SER A 12 -24.23 11.47 -0.59
CA SER A 12 -24.52 10.75 0.66
C SER A 12 -24.76 11.65 1.86
N GLU A 13 -24.28 12.90 1.85
CA GLU A 13 -24.53 13.89 2.91
C GLU A 13 -25.80 14.73 2.66
N CYS A 14 -26.40 14.65 1.46
CA CYS A 14 -27.54 15.48 1.04
C CYS A 14 -28.89 14.73 1.06
N ILE A 15 -28.96 13.55 1.68
CA ILE A 15 -30.09 12.60 1.62
C ILE A 15 -31.43 13.22 2.11
N SER A 16 -31.39 14.32 2.86
CA SER A 16 -32.56 14.97 3.48
C SER A 16 -33.03 16.27 2.82
N LYS A 17 -32.40 16.75 1.74
CA LYS A 17 -32.92 17.92 1.01
C LYS A 17 -33.82 17.44 -0.12
N GLN A 18 -35.14 17.52 0.08
CA GLN A 18 -36.09 17.37 -1.03
C GLN A 18 -35.71 18.37 -2.13
N LEU A 19 -35.60 17.90 -3.37
CA LEU A 19 -35.54 18.78 -4.54
C LEU A 19 -36.77 19.70 -4.45
N LYS A 20 -36.59 21.02 -4.53
CA LYS A 20 -37.70 21.95 -4.69
C LYS A 20 -38.37 21.67 -6.05
N THR A 21 -39.31 20.74 -6.08
CA THR A 21 -40.26 20.54 -7.18
C THR A 21 -41.30 21.64 -7.05
N GLY A 22 -41.07 22.76 -7.72
CA GLY A 22 -42.00 23.89 -7.63
C GLY A 22 -41.56 25.21 -8.27
N ASN A 23 -40.61 25.22 -9.20
CA ASN A 23 -40.40 26.41 -10.05
C ASN A 23 -41.16 26.21 -11.37
N LEU A 24 -42.47 26.44 -11.35
CA LEU A 24 -43.30 26.54 -12.56
C LEU A 24 -43.42 27.99 -13.09
N ASP A 25 -42.76 28.96 -12.45
CA ASP A 25 -42.76 30.37 -12.86
C ASP A 25 -41.41 30.83 -13.43
N ILE A 26 -40.86 30.07 -14.38
CA ILE A 26 -39.84 30.61 -15.29
C ILE A 26 -40.61 31.10 -16.53
N PRO A 27 -40.67 32.42 -16.80
CA PRO A 27 -41.22 32.90 -18.05
C PRO A 27 -40.42 32.27 -19.19
N ILE A 28 -41.08 31.49 -20.04
CA ILE A 28 -40.47 30.99 -21.27
C ILE A 28 -40.16 32.23 -22.12
N HIS A 29 -38.90 32.65 -22.15
CA HIS A 29 -38.47 33.63 -23.14
C HIS A 29 -38.56 32.95 -24.51
N SER A 30 -39.61 33.27 -25.26
CA SER A 30 -39.71 32.96 -26.69
C SER A 30 -38.43 33.46 -27.36
N ILE A 31 -37.61 32.53 -27.86
CA ILE A 31 -36.53 32.88 -28.77
C ILE A 31 -37.23 33.30 -30.07
N ASN A 32 -37.56 34.58 -30.16
CA ASN A 32 -38.00 35.19 -31.40
C ASN A 32 -36.83 35.11 -32.37
N HIS A 33 -36.91 34.15 -33.29
CA HIS A 33 -36.16 34.17 -34.52
C HIS A 33 -36.50 35.46 -35.27
N SER A 34 -35.67 36.50 -35.17
CA SER A 34 -35.77 37.64 -36.06
C SER A 34 -34.70 37.56 -37.13
N LYS A 35 -35.17 37.19 -38.32
CA LYS A 35 -34.53 37.38 -39.61
C LYS A 35 -34.22 38.89 -39.80
N ILE A 36 -33.04 39.16 -40.36
CA ILE A 36 -32.76 40.11 -41.45
C ILE A 36 -33.49 41.47 -41.40
N GLY A 37 -32.73 42.57 -41.27
CA GLY A 37 -33.18 43.88 -41.82
C GLY A 37 -32.68 45.13 -41.10
N ASP A 38 -31.71 45.80 -41.74
CA ASP A 38 -31.41 47.24 -41.86
C ASP A 38 -32.03 48.34 -40.95
N LYS A 39 -31.12 49.26 -40.60
CA LYS A 39 -31.21 50.74 -40.39
C LYS A 39 -31.93 51.39 -39.18
N ASP A 40 -31.22 52.44 -38.74
CA ASP A 40 -31.63 53.66 -38.03
C ASP A 40 -31.86 53.63 -36.49
N LYS A 41 -30.97 54.36 -35.79
CA LYS A 41 -31.10 54.91 -34.41
C LYS A 41 -32.32 55.86 -34.32
N PRO A 42 -32.81 56.32 -33.14
CA PRO A 42 -32.12 56.43 -31.85
C PRO A 42 -32.95 56.15 -30.56
N GLU A 43 -32.24 56.24 -29.43
CA GLU A 43 -32.66 56.84 -28.16
C GLU A 43 -33.35 56.02 -27.04
N TYR A 44 -32.59 55.99 -25.94
CA TYR A 44 -32.96 56.22 -24.55
C TYR A 44 -33.40 55.05 -23.63
N LEU A 45 -32.57 54.94 -22.58
CA LEU A 45 -32.87 54.53 -21.20
C LEU A 45 -32.97 53.03 -20.90
N SER A 46 -31.89 52.48 -20.35
CA SER A 46 -31.87 52.18 -18.91
C SER A 46 -30.50 51.66 -18.48
N GLN A 47 -29.70 52.59 -17.99
CA GLN A 47 -29.02 52.48 -16.70
C GLN A 47 -28.49 51.07 -16.35
N ASP A 48 -27.39 50.69 -17.00
CA ASP A 48 -26.50 49.65 -16.52
C ASP A 48 -25.93 50.08 -15.16
N CYS A 49 -26.60 49.67 -14.08
CA CYS A 49 -26.08 49.75 -12.73
C CYS A 49 -24.84 48.85 -12.63
N ASN A 50 -23.67 49.42 -12.89
CA ASN A 50 -22.37 48.84 -12.56
C ASN A 50 -22.29 48.60 -11.04
N VAL A 51 -22.67 47.40 -10.59
CA VAL A 51 -22.37 46.94 -9.23
C VAL A 51 -20.88 46.62 -9.18
N THR A 52 -20.08 47.62 -8.86
CA THR A 52 -18.71 47.40 -8.38
C THR A 52 -18.80 46.67 -7.05
N VAL A 53 -18.56 45.36 -7.06
CA VAL A 53 -18.32 44.61 -5.82
C VAL A 53 -17.08 45.22 -5.18
N ARG A 54 -17.25 46.02 -4.12
CA ARG A 54 -16.13 46.46 -3.28
C ARG A 54 -15.38 45.22 -2.81
N ARG A 55 -14.16 45.00 -3.33
CA ARG A 55 -13.24 43.98 -2.81
C ARG A 55 -12.76 44.42 -1.43
N ASN A 56 -13.51 44.10 -0.40
CA ASN A 56 -12.93 43.89 0.93
C ASN A 56 -12.55 42.41 1.02
N ARG A 57 -11.49 42.02 0.30
CA ARG A 57 -10.88 40.69 0.42
C ARG A 57 -9.37 40.88 0.41
N SER A 58 -8.73 40.85 1.57
CA SER A 58 -7.32 40.43 1.59
C SER A 58 -6.95 39.74 2.91
N VAL A 59 -7.20 40.35 4.06
CA VAL A 59 -6.58 39.87 5.31
C VAL A 59 -7.28 38.63 5.92
N ASP A 60 -8.60 38.64 6.07
CA ASP A 60 -9.32 37.51 6.71
C ASP A 60 -9.32 36.23 5.87
N SER A 61 -9.35 36.38 4.54
CA SER A 61 -9.26 35.25 3.61
C SER A 61 -7.85 34.64 3.59
N GLN A 62 -6.81 35.46 3.74
CA GLN A 62 -5.42 34.97 3.85
C GLN A 62 -5.17 34.28 5.20
N LEU A 63 -5.63 34.86 6.31
CA LEU A 63 -5.54 34.25 7.64
C LEU A 63 -6.26 32.90 7.71
N SER A 64 -7.43 32.77 7.08
CA SER A 64 -8.15 31.51 6.97
C SER A 64 -7.40 30.47 6.12
N GLN A 65 -6.80 30.90 5.01
CA GLN A 65 -5.99 30.03 4.15
C GLN A 65 -4.69 29.56 4.82
N GLU A 66 -4.02 30.42 5.57
CA GLU A 66 -2.80 30.08 6.31
C GLU A 66 -3.09 29.07 7.42
N LYS A 67 -4.17 29.27 8.19
CA LYS A 67 -4.62 28.29 9.19
C LYS A 67 -4.95 26.93 8.59
N PHE A 68 -5.62 26.91 7.43
CA PHE A 68 -5.91 25.66 6.73
C PHE A 68 -4.62 24.96 6.26
N LYS A 69 -3.65 25.71 5.72
CA LYS A 69 -2.33 25.18 5.35
C LYS A 69 -1.59 24.62 6.57
N GLU A 70 -1.65 25.28 7.72
CA GLU A 70 -1.04 24.78 8.95
C GLU A 70 -1.68 23.49 9.44
N ILE A 71 -3.01 23.38 9.39
CA ILE A 71 -3.72 22.15 9.74
C ILE A 71 -3.29 21.01 8.82
N LEU A 72 -3.30 21.23 7.50
CA LEU A 72 -2.85 20.21 6.55
C LEU A 72 -1.39 19.82 6.76
N LYS A 73 -0.50 20.78 7.03
CA LYS A 73 0.90 20.51 7.29
C LYS A 73 1.07 19.65 8.54
N LYS A 74 0.35 19.96 9.62
CA LYS A 74 0.38 19.18 10.86
C LYS A 74 -0.11 17.75 10.60
N GLU A 75 -1.27 17.59 9.98
CA GLU A 75 -1.86 16.27 9.70
C GLU A 75 -0.93 15.41 8.82
N LEU A 76 -0.36 16.00 7.77
CA LEU A 76 0.60 15.32 6.91
C LEU A 76 1.87 14.93 7.67
N THR A 77 2.38 15.82 8.52
CA THR A 77 3.60 15.54 9.28
C THR A 77 3.35 14.42 10.28
N THR A 78 2.22 14.44 10.99
CA THR A 78 1.87 13.40 11.96
C THR A 78 1.67 12.04 11.28
N GLU A 79 1.03 11.99 10.12
CA GLU A 79 0.83 10.74 9.39
C GLU A 79 2.15 10.18 8.86
N ILE A 80 3.02 11.06 8.32
CA ILE A 80 4.36 10.66 7.86
C ILE A 80 5.20 10.14 9.01
N GLU A 81 5.19 10.82 10.17
CA GLU A 81 5.91 10.38 11.36
C GLU A 81 5.41 9.03 11.87
N ALA A 82 4.09 8.83 11.92
CA ALA A 82 3.50 7.55 12.31
C ALA A 82 3.91 6.41 11.36
N MET A 83 3.86 6.64 10.04
CA MET A 83 4.32 5.68 9.05
C MET A 83 5.81 5.36 9.21
N LEU A 84 6.66 6.38 9.41
CA LEU A 84 8.10 6.19 9.59
C LEU A 84 8.42 5.38 10.85
N VAL A 85 7.75 5.67 11.96
CA VAL A 85 7.90 4.90 13.21
C VAL A 85 7.47 3.45 13.00
N ASN A 86 6.33 3.22 12.35
CA ASN A 86 5.84 1.89 12.07
C ASN A 86 6.81 1.10 11.17
N THR A 87 7.27 1.68 10.06
CA THR A 87 8.27 1.05 9.18
C THR A 87 9.58 0.79 9.90
N SER A 88 10.04 1.73 10.75
CA SER A 88 11.25 1.52 11.56
C SER A 88 11.12 0.33 12.51
N ASN A 89 9.95 0.18 13.16
CA ASN A 89 9.70 -0.94 14.04
C ASN A 89 9.61 -2.27 13.29
N GLN A 90 8.96 -2.29 12.12
CA GLN A 90 8.93 -3.46 11.24
C GLN A 90 10.33 -3.88 10.79
N LEU A 91 11.19 -2.91 10.43
CA LEU A 91 12.58 -3.20 10.06
C LEU A 91 13.38 -3.78 11.23
N LYS A 92 13.17 -3.28 12.46
CA LYS A 92 13.80 -3.84 13.66
C LYS A 92 13.35 -5.28 13.92
N ASP A 93 12.06 -5.57 13.80
CA ASP A 93 11.50 -6.93 13.95
C ASP A 93 12.01 -7.90 12.86
N ILE A 94 12.11 -7.44 11.61
CA ILE A 94 12.73 -8.23 10.54
C ILE A 94 14.19 -8.53 10.87
N ASN A 95 14.92 -7.53 11.36
CA ASN A 95 16.33 -7.70 11.71
C ASN A 95 16.52 -8.67 12.87
N SER A 96 15.68 -8.64 13.91
CA SER A 96 15.76 -9.61 15.00
C SER A 96 15.49 -11.04 14.51
N ARG A 97 14.48 -11.23 13.67
CA ARG A 97 14.19 -12.54 13.06
C ARG A 97 15.34 -13.03 12.17
N PHE A 98 16.04 -12.12 11.49
CA PHE A 98 17.21 -12.48 10.69
C PHE A 98 18.38 -12.96 11.56
N VAL A 99 18.60 -12.31 12.70
CA VAL A 99 19.59 -12.76 13.69
C VAL A 99 19.24 -14.16 14.23
N GLU A 100 17.99 -14.38 14.62
CA GLU A 100 17.51 -15.70 15.08
C GLU A 100 17.69 -16.78 14.00
N LEU A 101 17.39 -16.44 12.74
CA LEU A 101 17.59 -17.35 11.62
C LEU A 101 19.07 -17.69 11.41
N GLN A 102 19.95 -16.69 11.53
CA GLN A 102 21.40 -16.89 11.42
C GLN A 102 21.93 -17.79 12.54
N GLU A 103 21.44 -17.63 13.77
CA GLU A 103 21.79 -18.49 14.89
C GLU A 103 21.33 -19.93 14.65
N SER A 104 20.08 -20.11 14.21
CA SER A 104 19.53 -21.43 13.84
C SER A 104 20.33 -22.11 12.74
N MET A 105 20.69 -21.37 11.69
CA MET A 105 21.53 -21.88 10.59
C MET A 105 22.90 -22.34 11.09
N THR A 106 23.53 -21.53 11.97
CA THR A 106 24.83 -21.86 12.56
C THR A 106 24.74 -23.13 13.42
N TYR A 107 23.68 -23.27 14.19
CA TYR A 107 23.42 -24.49 14.98
C TYR A 107 23.26 -25.72 14.09
N ILE A 108 22.44 -25.64 13.03
CA ILE A 108 22.22 -26.75 12.09
C ILE A 108 23.52 -27.14 11.39
N SER A 109 24.32 -26.17 10.96
CA SER A 109 25.64 -26.44 10.38
C SER A 109 26.56 -27.18 11.36
N GLY A 110 26.58 -26.78 12.64
CA GLY A 110 27.34 -27.50 13.67
C GLY A 110 26.85 -28.94 13.86
N GLN A 111 25.54 -29.15 13.93
CA GLN A 111 24.94 -30.49 14.03
C GLN A 111 25.29 -31.37 12.82
N TYR A 112 25.30 -30.79 11.62
CA TYR A 112 25.69 -31.49 10.40
C TYR A 112 27.17 -31.92 10.47
N ASP A 113 28.07 -31.04 10.89
CA ASP A 113 29.49 -31.35 11.00
C ASP A 113 29.75 -32.45 12.03
N ASP A 114 29.05 -32.43 13.16
CA ASP A 114 29.18 -33.47 14.19
C ASP A 114 28.60 -34.81 13.71
N LEU A 115 27.45 -34.80 13.05
CA LEU A 115 26.90 -36.01 12.43
C LEU A 115 27.86 -36.59 11.38
N LYS A 116 28.50 -35.75 10.59
CA LYS A 116 29.49 -36.17 9.60
C LYS A 116 30.70 -36.83 10.25
N LYS A 117 31.23 -36.26 11.33
CA LYS A 117 32.32 -36.89 12.11
C LYS A 117 31.90 -38.26 12.66
N HIS A 118 30.70 -38.38 13.21
CA HIS A 118 30.18 -39.66 13.70
C HIS A 118 30.05 -40.70 12.58
N LEU A 119 29.58 -40.30 11.40
CA LEU A 119 29.48 -41.17 10.25
C LEU A 119 30.85 -41.66 9.77
N ASP A 120 31.83 -40.75 9.68
CA ASP A 120 33.19 -41.07 9.29
C ASP A 120 33.85 -42.03 10.29
N SER A 121 33.68 -41.80 11.59
CA SER A 121 34.15 -42.69 12.65
C SER A 121 33.52 -44.08 12.55
N THR A 122 32.19 -44.15 12.40
CA THR A 122 31.48 -45.43 12.28
C THR A 122 31.91 -46.19 11.04
N THR A 123 32.21 -45.48 9.94
CA THR A 123 32.71 -46.08 8.70
C THR A 123 34.10 -46.68 8.89
N LEU A 124 35.00 -46.02 9.64
CA LEU A 124 36.30 -46.56 10.00
C LEU A 124 36.17 -47.83 10.83
N ASP A 125 35.35 -47.80 11.89
CA ASP A 125 35.12 -48.96 12.76
C ASP A 125 34.55 -50.16 11.98
N LEU A 126 33.64 -49.90 11.03
CA LEU A 126 33.10 -50.94 10.15
C LEU A 126 34.17 -51.55 9.25
N ASN A 127 35.09 -50.75 8.72
CA ASN A 127 36.18 -51.23 7.88
C ASN A 127 37.18 -52.06 8.68
N GLU A 128 37.51 -51.64 9.91
CA GLU A 128 38.34 -52.43 10.82
C GLU A 128 37.68 -53.77 11.15
N ASN A 129 36.38 -53.78 11.47
CA ASN A 129 35.64 -55.01 11.74
C ASN A 129 35.62 -55.95 10.52
N LYS A 130 35.48 -55.43 9.30
CA LYS A 130 35.58 -56.24 8.07
C LYS A 130 36.95 -56.88 7.95
N PHE A 131 38.01 -56.11 8.16
CA PHE A 131 39.39 -56.61 8.12
C PHE A 131 39.66 -57.69 9.18
N LEU A 132 39.22 -57.46 10.42
CA LEU A 132 39.34 -58.44 11.51
C LEU A 132 38.57 -59.73 11.18
N LYS A 133 37.37 -59.62 10.59
CA LYS A 133 36.57 -60.77 10.16
C LYS A 133 37.28 -61.58 9.07
N GLU A 134 37.93 -60.93 8.11
CA GLU A 134 38.74 -61.60 7.09
C GLU A 134 39.93 -62.35 7.70
N GLN A 135 40.65 -61.72 8.64
CA GLN A 135 41.75 -62.40 9.35
C GLN A 135 41.27 -63.62 10.14
N LEU A 136 40.14 -63.50 10.83
CA LEU A 136 39.56 -64.59 11.61
C LEU A 136 39.15 -65.77 10.70
N ASN A 137 38.56 -65.47 9.54
CA ASN A 137 38.23 -66.49 8.54
C ASN A 137 39.47 -67.21 8.02
N HIS A 138 40.56 -66.47 7.75
CA HIS A 138 41.83 -67.06 7.32
C HIS A 138 42.43 -67.97 8.40
N LEU A 139 42.46 -67.53 9.66
CA LEU A 139 42.92 -68.34 10.79
C LEU A 139 42.06 -69.60 10.99
N THR A 140 40.74 -69.46 10.92
CA THR A 140 39.78 -70.58 11.02
C THR A 140 40.03 -71.62 9.94
N THR A 141 40.31 -71.17 8.71
CA THR A 141 40.63 -72.06 7.59
C THR A 141 41.92 -72.83 7.84
N ARG A 142 42.99 -72.15 8.31
CA ARG A 142 44.26 -72.80 8.66
C ARG A 142 44.12 -73.85 9.76
N VAL A 143 43.33 -73.56 10.80
CA VAL A 143 43.09 -74.53 11.88
C VAL A 143 42.33 -75.76 11.36
N LYS A 144 41.35 -75.57 10.48
CA LYS A 144 40.60 -76.67 9.87
C LYS A 144 41.46 -77.56 8.97
N THR A 145 42.38 -76.97 8.21
CA THR A 145 43.26 -77.72 7.28
C THR A 145 44.46 -78.37 7.98
N GLY A 146 44.98 -77.77 9.05
CA GLY A 146 46.13 -78.28 9.81
C GLY A 146 45.84 -79.36 10.87
N ARG A 147 44.57 -79.74 11.07
CA ARG A 147 44.14 -80.82 12.00
C ARG A 147 44.05 -82.21 11.33
N ARG A 148 44.73 -82.44 10.21
CA ARG A 148 44.82 -83.75 9.56
C ARG A 148 46.15 -84.41 9.86
#